data_AF-A0A800BTD3-F1
#
_entry.id   AF-A0A800BTD3-F1
#
_cell.length_a   1.000
_cell.length_b   1.000
_cell.length_c   1.000
_cell.angle_alpha   90.00
_cell.angle_beta   90.00
_cell.angle_gamma   90.00
#
_symmetry.space_group_name_H-M   'P 1'
#
loop_
_entity.id
_entity.type
_entity.pdbx_description
1 polymer ?
#
loop_
_entity_poly.entity_id
_entity_poly.type
_entity_poly.pdbx_seq_one_letter_code
_entity_poly.pdbx_strand_id
1 'polypeptide(L)' 'MDFDAAIAAHSVAEEHAHIARQRCACGGSLRFARQVLLRKEERYFDLVETRCRRCGAIKEFLFDISSFFPNANRG' A
#
# COMPACT_ATOMS: atom_id res chain seq x y z
N MET A 1 -10.48 -5.01 -6.26
CA MET A 1 -9.73 -4.15 -5.33
C MET A 1 -10.67 -3.06 -4.88
N ASP A 2 -10.86 -2.93 -3.58
CA ASP A 2 -11.78 -1.95 -3.00
C ASP A 2 -10.98 -0.71 -2.56
N PHE A 3 -11.21 0.42 -3.21
CA PHE A 3 -10.51 1.68 -2.96
C PHE A 3 -11.06 2.42 -1.74
N ASP A 4 -12.27 2.10 -1.30
CA ASP A 4 -12.89 2.74 -0.15
C ASP A 4 -12.45 2.08 1.17
N ALA A 5 -11.93 0.85 1.08
CA ALA A 5 -11.24 0.15 2.16
C ALA A 5 -9.71 0.40 2.20
N ALA A 6 -9.20 1.37 1.42
CA ALA A 6 -7.77 1.69 1.41
C ALA A 6 -7.29 2.22 2.77
N ILE A 7 -6.06 1.88 3.14
CA ILE A 7 -5.44 2.29 4.39
C ILE A 7 -4.96 3.74 4.24
N ALA A 8 -5.45 4.67 5.06
CA ALA A 8 -4.92 6.03 5.04
C ALA A 8 -3.43 6.03 5.43
N ALA A 9 -2.60 6.67 4.61
CA ALA A 9 -1.20 6.91 4.91
C ALA A 9 -0.85 8.37 4.64
N HIS A 10 0.02 8.92 5.49
CA HIS A 10 0.53 10.30 5.43
C HIS A 10 2.03 10.36 5.11
N SER A 11 2.69 9.20 5.05
CA SER A 11 4.05 9.07 4.53
C SER A 11 4.37 7.64 4.10
N VAL A 12 5.36 7.48 3.21
CA VAL A 12 5.91 6.16 2.85
C VAL A 12 6.42 5.40 4.08
N ALA A 13 6.90 6.11 5.10
CA ALA A 13 7.35 5.49 6.35
C ALA A 13 6.18 4.83 7.11
N GLU A 14 4.98 5.41 7.08
CA GLU A 14 3.79 4.81 7.67
C GLU A 14 3.35 3.55 6.94
N GLU A 15 3.39 3.55 5.60
CA GLU A 15 3.12 2.37 4.78
C GLU A 15 4.07 1.21 5.14
N HIS A 16 5.36 1.51 5.18
CA HIS A 16 6.40 0.55 5.55
C HIS A 16 6.20 0.02 6.97
N ALA A 17 5.87 0.90 7.93
CA ALA A 17 5.59 0.53 9.31
C ALA A 17 4.33 -0.37 9.41
N HIS A 18 3.29 -0.06 8.64
CA HIS A 18 2.10 -0.90 8.55
C HIS A 18 2.47 -2.29 8.04
N ILE A 19 3.15 -2.38 6.89
CA ILE A 19 3.54 -3.67 6.28
C ILE A 19 4.45 -4.48 7.20
N ALA A 20 5.41 -3.84 7.89
CA ALA A 20 6.35 -4.51 8.78
C ALA A 20 5.66 -5.22 9.97
N ARG A 21 4.50 -4.72 10.40
CA ARG A 21 3.68 -5.33 11.48
C ARG A 21 2.84 -6.52 10.99
N GLN A 22 2.74 -6.72 9.68
CA GLN A 22 1.91 -7.74 9.08
C GLN A 22 2.69 -9.04 8.87
N ARG A 23 1.99 -10.17 9.03
CA ARG A 23 2.51 -11.50 8.72
C ARG A 23 1.72 -12.12 7.58
N CYS A 24 2.37 -13.04 6.87
CA CYS A 24 1.66 -13.97 6.01
C CYS A 24 0.81 -14.93 6.86
N ALA A 25 -0.26 -15.47 6.30
CA ALA A 25 -1.08 -16.48 6.99
C ALA A 25 -0.27 -17.72 7.42
N CYS A 26 0.85 -18.03 6.74
CA CYS A 26 1.78 -19.10 7.14
C CYS A 26 2.74 -18.71 8.29
N GLY A 27 2.60 -17.50 8.85
CA GLY A 27 3.48 -16.91 9.87
C GLY A 27 4.77 -16.27 9.34
N GLY A 28 5.08 -16.42 8.05
CA GLY A 28 6.30 -15.86 7.46
C GLY A 28 6.29 -14.33 7.37
N SER A 29 7.48 -13.71 7.37
CA SER A 29 7.64 -12.28 7.10
C SER A 29 7.35 -11.94 5.64
N LEU A 30 6.85 -10.74 5.43
CA LEU A 30 6.62 -10.16 4.11
C LEU A 30 7.87 -9.38 3.69
N ARG A 31 8.26 -9.51 2.42
CA ARG A 31 9.24 -8.63 1.78
C ARG A 31 8.56 -7.82 0.70
N PHE A 32 9.00 -6.58 0.52
CA PHE A 32 8.59 -5.76 -0.61
C PHE A 32 8.87 -6.46 -1.94
N ALA A 33 7.94 -6.37 -2.89
CA ALA A 33 8.09 -6.88 -4.24
C ALA A 33 7.92 -5.79 -5.30
N ARG A 34 6.85 -4.99 -5.21
CA ARG A 34 6.56 -3.90 -6.15
C ARG A 34 5.69 -2.84 -5.49
N GLN A 35 5.79 -1.60 -5.96
CA GLN A 35 4.84 -0.52 -5.64
C GLN A 35 4.37 0.13 -6.93
N VAL A 36 3.08 0.47 -6.99
CA VAL A 36 2.45 1.10 -8.15
C VAL A 36 1.57 2.25 -7.67
N LEU A 37 1.84 3.45 -8.18
CA LEU A 37 0.97 4.60 -8.00
C LEU A 37 -0.27 4.44 -8.90
N LEU A 38 -1.44 4.49 -8.29
CA LEU A 38 -2.74 4.44 -8.93
C LEU A 38 -3.45 5.78 -8.74
N ARG A 39 -4.20 6.20 -9.76
CA ARG A 39 -5.12 7.34 -9.66
C ARG A 39 -6.53 6.86 -9.97
N LYS A 40 -7.47 7.18 -9.09
CA LYS A 40 -8.91 6.96 -9.31
C LYS A 40 -9.63 8.24 -8.95
N GLU A 41 -10.26 8.87 -9.94
CA GLU A 41 -10.85 10.21 -9.81
C GLU A 41 -9.79 11.20 -9.28
N GLU A 42 -10.11 11.93 -8.21
CA GLU A 42 -9.24 12.91 -7.55
C GLU A 42 -8.38 12.31 -6.43
N ARG A 43 -8.38 10.99 -6.28
CA ARG A 43 -7.65 10.27 -5.22
C ARG A 43 -6.43 9.55 -5.78
N TYR A 44 -5.38 9.52 -4.97
CA TYR A 44 -4.12 8.85 -5.25
C TYR A 44 -3.91 7.69 -4.29
N PHE A 45 -3.48 6.57 -4.83
CA PHE A 45 -3.30 5.36 -4.05
C PHE A 45 -1.97 4.70 -4.38
N ASP A 46 -1.32 4.14 -3.36
CA ASP A 46 -0.18 3.27 -3.56
C ASP A 46 -0.57 1.81 -3.34
N LEU A 47 -0.46 1.02 -4.41
CA LEU A 47 -0.59 -0.43 -4.36
C LEU A 47 0.79 -1.03 -4.10
N VAL A 48 0.99 -1.55 -2.89
CA VAL A 48 2.22 -2.23 -2.49
C VAL A 48 2.01 -3.74 -2.51
N GLU A 49 2.70 -4.41 -3.43
CA GLU A 49 2.80 -5.85 -3.50
C GLU A 49 3.94 -6.33 -2.61
N THR A 50 3.64 -7.30 -1.74
CA THR A 50 4.63 -7.99 -0.93
C THR A 50 4.60 -9.48 -1.21
N ARG A 51 5.74 -10.14 -0.97
CA ARG A 51 5.88 -11.59 -1.08
C ARG A 51 6.33 -12.19 0.23
N CYS A 52 5.70 -13.28 0.67
CA CYS A 52 6.15 -14.01 1.84
C CYS A 52 7.53 -14.64 1.59
N ARG A 53 8.47 -14.42 2.52
CA ARG A 53 9.80 -15.05 2.45
C ARG A 53 9.78 -16.57 2.67
N ARG A 54 8.70 -17.11 3.28
CA ARG A 54 8.57 -18.54 3.61
C ARG A 54 7.84 -19.32 2.53
N CYS A 55 6.58 -19.00 2.26
CA CYS A 55 5.76 -19.76 1.31
C CYS A 55 5.66 -19.12 -0.08
N GLY A 56 6.23 -17.92 -0.26
CA GLY A 56 6.17 -17.21 -1.54
C GLY A 56 4.81 -16.61 -1.90
N ALA A 57 3.79 -16.73 -1.04
CA ALA A 57 2.48 -16.13 -1.28
C ALA A 57 2.56 -14.60 -1.39
N ILE A 58 1.71 -14.03 -2.25
CA ILE A 58 1.61 -12.59 -2.45
C ILE A 58 0.57 -12.02 -1.48
N LYS A 59 0.85 -10.84 -0.93
CA LYS A 59 -0.10 -10.03 -0.17
C LYS A 59 0.02 -8.59 -0.63
N GLU A 60 -1.10 -8.01 -1.01
CA GLU A 60 -1.20 -6.63 -1.47
C GLU A 60 -1.73 -5.73 -0.36
N PHE A 61 -1.28 -4.49 -0.36
CA PHE A 61 -1.77 -3.40 0.48
C PHE A 61 -2.10 -2.22 -0.42
N LEU A 62 -3.26 -1.62 -0.21
CA LEU A 62 -3.66 -0.40 -0.90
C LEU A 62 -3.69 0.74 0.12
N PHE A 63 -2.89 1.76 -0.12
CA PHE A 63 -2.83 2.95 0.72
C PHE A 63 -3.49 4.12 0.01
N ASP A 64 -4.33 4.89 0.71
CA ASP A 64 -4.79 6.19 0.24
C ASP A 64 -3.74 7.23 0.65
N ILE A 65 -3.07 7.79 -0.36
CA ILE A 65 -2.01 8.78 -0.22
C ILE A 65 -2.46 10.15 -0.76
N SER A 66 -3.77 10.37 -0.92
CA SER A 66 -4.30 11.63 -1.45
C SER A 66 -3.85 12.84 -0.63
N SER A 67 -3.57 12.64 0.66
CA SER A 67 -3.01 13.68 1.54
C SER A 67 -1.61 14.19 1.14
N PHE A 68 -0.85 13.43 0.33
CA PHE A 68 0.48 13.83 -0.15
C PHE A 68 0.37 14.86 -1.28
N PHE A 69 -0.79 14.93 -1.95
CA PHE A 69 -1.04 15.79 -3.10
C PHE A 69 -2.08 16.87 -2.76
N PRO A 70 -1.75 17.85 -1.89
CA PRO A 70 -2.71 18.87 -1.47
C PRO A 70 -3.21 19.79 -2.60
N ASN A 71 -2.67 19.68 -3.83
CA ASN A 71 -2.96 20.59 -4.95
C ASN A 71 -3.19 19.88 -6.31
N ALA A 72 -3.65 18.63 -6.35
CA ALA A 72 -3.94 17.97 -7.64
C ALA A 72 -5.07 18.65 -8.46
N ASN A 73 -5.82 19.58 -7.85
CA ASN A 73 -6.93 20.34 -8.44
C ASN A 73 -6.56 21.78 -8.87
N ARG A 74 -5.51 21.94 -9.67
CA ARG A 74 -5.34 23.16 -10.51
C ARG A 74 -4.91 22.74 -11.91
N GLY A 75 -5.88 22.40 -12.75
CA GLY A 75 -5.73 22.18 -14.18
C GLY A 75 -7.07 22.36 -14.86
#